data_AF-A0A9E1N2P1-F1
#
_entry.id   AF-A0A9E1N2P1-F1
#
_cell.length_a   1.000
_cell.length_b   1.000
_cell.length_c   1.000
_cell.angle_alpha   90.00
_cell.angle_beta   90.00
_cell.angle_gamma   90.00
#
_symmetry.space_group_name_H-M   'P 1'
#
loop_
_entity.id
_entity.type
_entity.pdbx_description
1 polymer ?
#
loop_
_entity_poly.entity_id
_entity_poly.type
_entity_poly.pdbx_seq_one_letter_code
_entity_poly.pdbx_strand_id
1 'polypeptide(L)'
;MLTGADMQVVVANHGEEVLDLLEQGLKFDGVLMDCMMPVMDGYLATKTIRQQHRWAELPIIALTARVTEEDLKQVLSAGMNDQVHKPIDTAWLFLTMSKWITPAISLPDEGDEVKPMAVSQQSTAIDLKSLLPLIDALQRVIAEKDFDALEVVEKMNPYFYAAENESADAFRALYESVNNIDFDLAQKQLPDLIELLQPKSKRST
;
A
#
# COMPACT_ATOMS: atom_id res chain seq x y z
N MET A 1 -4.66 -4.94 -15.57
CA MET A 1 -3.55 -4.35 -14.81
C MET A 1 -2.52 -5.42 -14.48
N LEU A 2 -2.79 -6.35 -13.54
CA LEU A 2 -1.83 -7.39 -13.14
C LEU A 2 -1.41 -8.32 -14.28
N THR A 3 -2.35 -8.73 -15.14
CA THR A 3 -2.05 -9.50 -16.36
C THR A 3 -1.18 -8.76 -17.38
N GLY A 4 -1.14 -7.42 -17.32
CA GLY A 4 -0.27 -6.59 -18.15
C GLY A 4 1.12 -6.38 -17.55
N ALA A 5 1.37 -6.90 -16.34
CA ALA A 5 2.66 -6.89 -15.66
C ALA A 5 3.26 -8.32 -15.60
N ASP A 6 2.95 -9.15 -16.61
CA ASP A 6 3.43 -10.52 -16.79
C ASP A 6 3.11 -11.50 -15.64
N MET A 7 2.06 -11.21 -14.85
CA MET A 7 1.58 -12.09 -13.79
C MET A 7 0.52 -13.07 -14.29
N GLN A 8 0.58 -14.31 -13.80
CA GLN A 8 -0.52 -15.26 -13.92
C GLN A 8 -1.56 -14.95 -12.85
N VAL A 9 -2.79 -14.63 -13.30
CA VAL A 9 -3.87 -14.22 -12.40
C VAL A 9 -5.03 -15.19 -12.54
N VAL A 10 -5.50 -15.69 -11.40
CA VAL A 10 -6.76 -16.43 -11.28
C VAL A 10 -7.70 -15.58 -10.45
N VAL A 11 -8.95 -15.44 -10.90
CA VAL A 11 -9.97 -14.66 -10.22
C VAL A 11 -10.92 -15.59 -9.48
N ALA A 12 -11.19 -15.26 -8.22
CA ALA A 12 -12.26 -15.83 -7.43
C ALA A 12 -13.27 -14.72 -7.08
N ASN A 13 -14.56 -15.04 -7.04
CA ASN A 13 -15.64 -14.08 -6.86
C ASN A 13 -16.18 -14.02 -5.42
N HIS A 14 -15.77 -14.97 -4.58
CA HIS A 14 -16.10 -15.04 -3.16
C HIS A 14 -15.13 -15.95 -2.39
N GLY A 15 -15.20 -15.94 -1.06
CA GLY A 15 -14.27 -16.67 -0.20
C GLY A 15 -14.25 -18.20 -0.41
N GLU A 16 -15.40 -18.84 -0.66
CA GLU A 16 -15.43 -20.29 -0.92
C GLU A 16 -14.68 -20.68 -2.20
N GLU A 17 -14.79 -19.89 -3.27
CA GLU A 17 -14.08 -20.17 -4.53
C GLU A 17 -12.56 -20.07 -4.35
N VAL A 18 -12.08 -19.18 -3.45
CA VAL A 18 -10.65 -19.13 -3.10
C VAL A 18 -10.19 -20.45 -2.49
N LEU A 19 -10.98 -21.02 -1.58
CA LEU A 19 -10.66 -22.31 -0.95
C LEU A 19 -10.65 -23.44 -1.98
N ASP A 20 -11.66 -23.50 -2.85
CA ASP A 20 -11.75 -24.51 -3.91
C ASP A 20 -10.54 -24.45 -4.86
N LEU A 21 -10.12 -23.25 -5.27
CA LEU A 21 -8.95 -23.05 -6.13
C LEU A 21 -7.65 -23.50 -5.45
N LEU A 22 -7.50 -23.21 -4.16
CA LEU A 22 -6.35 -23.67 -3.38
C LEU A 22 -6.35 -25.20 -3.23
N GLU A 23 -7.52 -25.82 -3.06
CA GLU A 23 -7.66 -27.28 -2.95
C GLU A 23 -7.39 -28.04 -4.24
N GLN A 24 -7.61 -27.41 -5.40
CA GLN A 24 -7.29 -27.98 -6.71
C GLN A 24 -5.78 -28.19 -6.94
N GLY A 25 -4.94 -27.78 -6.00
CA GLY A 25 -3.48 -27.99 -6.05
C GLY A 25 -2.74 -26.95 -6.88
N LEU A 26 -3.42 -25.87 -7.25
CA LEU A 26 -2.78 -24.69 -7.83
C LEU A 26 -1.85 -24.05 -6.78
N LYS A 27 -0.64 -23.70 -7.20
CA LYS A 27 0.31 -22.96 -6.37
C LYS A 27 0.17 -21.48 -6.66
N PHE A 28 0.00 -20.70 -5.61
CA PHE A 28 -0.06 -19.24 -5.70
C PHE A 28 1.12 -18.65 -4.93
N ASP A 29 1.75 -17.64 -5.52
CA ASP A 29 2.82 -16.88 -4.85
C ASP A 29 2.25 -15.85 -3.86
N GLY A 30 0.98 -15.50 -4.01
CA GLY A 30 0.24 -14.65 -3.09
C GLY A 30 -1.23 -14.50 -3.48
N VAL A 31 -2.02 -13.93 -2.57
CA VAL A 31 -3.46 -13.69 -2.74
C VAL A 31 -3.76 -12.23 -2.45
N LEU A 32 -4.46 -11.57 -3.37
CA LEU A 32 -5.11 -10.28 -3.11
C LEU A 32 -6.56 -10.57 -2.70
N MET A 33 -6.91 -10.32 -1.44
CA MET A 33 -8.17 -10.74 -0.84
C MET A 33 -9.06 -9.53 -0.57
N ASP A 34 -10.20 -9.43 -1.24
CA ASP A 34 -11.21 -8.44 -0.88
C ASP A 34 -11.81 -8.75 0.50
N CYS A 35 -11.79 -7.77 1.41
CA CYS A 35 -12.37 -7.94 2.74
C CYS A 35 -13.88 -8.17 2.67
N MET A 36 -14.57 -7.51 1.74
CA MET A 36 -16.03 -7.52 1.64
C MET A 36 -16.47 -8.25 0.38
N MET A 37 -16.91 -9.51 0.54
CA MET A 37 -17.43 -10.34 -0.55
C MET A 37 -18.77 -10.99 -0.16
N PRO A 38 -19.67 -11.27 -1.12
CA PRO A 38 -20.87 -12.04 -0.86
C PRO A 38 -20.54 -13.50 -0.51
N VAL A 39 -21.49 -14.20 0.13
CA VAL A 39 -21.41 -15.62 0.55
C VAL A 39 -20.40 -15.86 1.68
N MET A 40 -19.10 -15.68 1.40
CA MET A 40 -18.01 -15.77 2.36
C MET A 40 -17.09 -14.58 2.19
N ASP A 41 -16.93 -13.81 3.25
CA ASP A 41 -16.05 -12.64 3.28
C ASP A 41 -14.56 -13.03 3.33
N GLY A 42 -13.69 -12.05 3.04
CA GLY A 42 -12.25 -12.27 2.99
C GLY A 42 -11.64 -12.62 4.35
N TYR A 43 -12.25 -12.18 5.45
CA TYR A 43 -11.77 -12.48 6.80
C TYR A 43 -11.96 -13.96 7.15
N LEU A 44 -13.15 -14.50 6.89
CA LEU A 44 -13.49 -15.90 7.12
C LEU A 44 -12.70 -16.81 6.17
N ALA A 45 -12.57 -16.42 4.90
CA ALA A 45 -11.72 -17.12 3.93
C ALA A 45 -10.28 -17.21 4.44
N THR A 46 -9.68 -16.08 4.83
CA THR A 46 -8.31 -16.03 5.35
C THR A 46 -8.14 -16.88 6.61
N LYS A 47 -9.07 -16.79 7.58
CA LYS A 47 -9.03 -17.63 8.78
C LYS A 47 -9.04 -19.11 8.44
N THR A 48 -9.85 -19.50 7.45
CA THR A 48 -9.95 -20.89 6.99
C THR A 48 -8.65 -21.33 6.30
N ILE A 49 -8.05 -20.47 5.48
CA ILE A 49 -6.74 -20.74 4.86
C ILE A 49 -5.67 -20.93 5.94
N ARG A 50 -5.63 -20.07 6.96
CA ARG A 50 -4.63 -20.12 8.04
C ARG A 50 -4.77 -21.33 8.97
N GLN A 51 -5.95 -21.95 9.05
CA GLN A 51 -6.13 -23.23 9.75
C GLN A 51 -5.43 -24.39 9.05
N GLN A 52 -5.09 -24.26 7.77
CA GLN A 52 -4.41 -25.29 7.00
C GLN A 52 -2.90 -25.02 6.96
N HIS A 53 -2.12 -25.91 7.58
CA HIS A 53 -0.67 -25.73 7.71
C HIS A 53 0.06 -25.58 6.36
N ARG A 54 -0.48 -26.18 5.29
CA ARG A 54 0.07 -26.07 3.92
C ARG A 54 0.04 -24.66 3.33
N TRP A 55 -0.76 -23.73 3.90
CA TRP A 55 -0.88 -22.34 3.44
C TRP A 55 -0.61 -21.33 4.56
N ALA A 56 0.03 -21.76 5.64
CA ALA A 56 0.35 -20.87 6.77
C ALA A 56 1.18 -19.66 6.31
N GLU A 57 2.14 -19.89 5.40
CA GLU A 57 3.06 -18.89 4.87
C GLU A 57 2.57 -18.23 3.57
N LEU A 58 1.42 -18.61 3.02
CA LEU A 58 0.90 -18.01 1.78
C LEU A 58 0.63 -16.52 2.02
N PRO A 59 1.27 -15.58 1.30
CA PRO A 59 1.02 -14.16 1.48
C PRO A 59 -0.43 -13.81 1.11
N ILE A 60 -1.15 -13.16 2.02
CA ILE A 60 -2.52 -12.69 1.79
C ILE A 60 -2.56 -11.19 2.08
N ILE A 61 -2.77 -10.38 1.04
CA ILE A 61 -2.87 -8.92 1.13
C ILE A 61 -4.35 -8.53 1.04
N ALA A 62 -4.84 -7.81 2.04
CA ALA A 62 -6.21 -7.36 2.13
C ALA A 62 -6.50 -6.21 1.14
N LEU A 63 -7.65 -6.22 0.49
CA LEU A 63 -8.18 -5.07 -0.25
C LEU A 63 -9.40 -4.54 0.51
N THR A 64 -9.28 -3.36 1.14
CA THR A 64 -10.33 -2.80 2.00
C THR A 64 -10.83 -1.44 1.50
N ALA A 65 -12.12 -1.16 1.66
CA ALA A 65 -12.72 0.15 1.38
C ALA A 65 -12.92 1.00 2.65
N ARG A 66 -12.59 0.46 3.82
CA ARG A 66 -12.77 1.12 5.13
C ARG A 66 -11.48 1.05 5.92
N VAL A 67 -11.18 2.15 6.60
CA VAL A 67 -9.97 2.30 7.38
C VAL A 67 -10.39 2.75 8.76
N THR A 68 -10.84 1.81 9.58
CA THR A 68 -10.99 2.03 11.02
C THR A 68 -10.00 1.16 11.77
N GLU A 69 -9.67 1.56 13.00
CA GLU A 69 -8.80 0.75 13.88
C GLU A 69 -9.38 -0.67 14.09
N GLU A 70 -10.70 -0.79 14.09
CA GLU A 70 -11.41 -2.08 14.17
C GLU A 70 -11.19 -2.92 12.90
N ASP A 71 -11.25 -2.31 11.71
CA ASP A 71 -11.00 -3.00 10.45
C ASP A 71 -9.56 -3.53 10.38
N LEU A 72 -8.58 -2.74 10.83
CA LEU A 72 -7.18 -3.16 10.91
C LEU A 72 -6.99 -4.34 11.87
N LYS A 73 -7.63 -4.29 13.05
CA LYS A 73 -7.64 -5.43 13.99
C LYS A 73 -8.26 -6.67 13.38
N GLN A 74 -9.30 -6.52 12.56
CA GLN A 74 -9.92 -7.64 11.85
C GLN A 74 -9.01 -8.23 10.77
N VAL A 75 -8.32 -7.40 9.99
CA VAL A 75 -7.32 -7.82 8.99
C VAL A 75 -6.20 -8.63 9.66
N LEU A 76 -5.60 -8.07 10.72
CA LEU A 76 -4.50 -8.71 11.46
C LEU A 76 -4.96 -9.98 12.16
N SER A 77 -6.12 -9.97 12.83
CA SER A 77 -6.65 -11.15 13.53
C SER A 77 -7.12 -12.27 12.60
N ALA A 78 -7.44 -11.94 11.33
CA ALA A 78 -7.70 -12.96 10.31
C ALA A 78 -6.41 -13.65 9.83
N GLY A 79 -5.24 -13.03 10.06
CA GLY A 79 -3.94 -13.53 9.62
C GLY A 79 -3.50 -13.05 8.25
N MET A 80 -4.02 -11.91 7.80
CA MET A 80 -3.55 -11.22 6.58
C MET A 80 -2.20 -10.54 6.85
N ASN A 81 -1.36 -10.44 5.81
CA ASN A 81 -0.01 -9.93 5.91
C ASN A 81 0.06 -8.40 5.85
N ASP A 82 -0.79 -7.80 5.01
CA ASP A 82 -0.82 -6.36 4.75
C ASP A 82 -2.17 -5.95 4.16
N GLN A 83 -2.36 -4.65 3.92
CA GLN A 83 -3.57 -4.11 3.32
C GLN A 83 -3.30 -3.04 2.25
N VAL A 84 -4.18 -2.99 1.26
CA VAL A 84 -4.25 -1.96 0.22
C VAL A 84 -5.65 -1.37 0.23
N HIS A 85 -5.72 -0.05 0.32
CA HIS A 85 -6.99 0.66 0.34
C HIS A 85 -7.60 0.79 -1.05
N LYS A 86 -8.93 0.80 -1.07
CA LYS A 86 -9.75 1.12 -2.23
C LYS A 86 -10.14 2.61 -2.11
N PRO A 87 -10.04 3.40 -3.20
CA PRO A 87 -9.71 2.99 -4.57
C PRO A 87 -8.25 2.56 -4.73
N ILE A 88 -8.00 1.51 -5.52
CA ILE A 88 -6.68 0.89 -5.63
C ILE A 88 -5.71 1.85 -6.33
N ASP A 89 -4.73 2.35 -5.58
CA ASP A 89 -3.51 2.92 -6.14
C ASP A 89 -2.64 1.76 -6.68
N THR A 90 -2.46 1.74 -8.00
CA THR A 90 -1.78 0.65 -8.69
C THR A 90 -0.33 0.50 -8.24
N ALA A 91 0.33 1.61 -7.95
CA ALA A 91 1.73 1.60 -7.61
C ALA A 91 1.96 1.18 -6.15
N TRP A 92 1.10 1.64 -5.25
CA TRP A 92 1.09 1.15 -3.88
C TRP A 92 0.82 -0.35 -3.85
N LEU A 93 -0.15 -0.83 -4.64
CA LEU A 93 -0.42 -2.26 -4.76
C LEU A 93 0.83 -3.04 -5.19
N PHE A 94 1.53 -2.59 -6.25
CA PHE A 94 2.76 -3.26 -6.68
C PHE A 94 3.87 -3.20 -5.63
N LEU A 95 3.99 -2.10 -4.88
CA LEU A 95 4.95 -1.97 -3.78
C LEU A 95 4.63 -2.98 -2.67
N THR A 96 3.38 -3.03 -2.19
CA THR A 96 2.94 -3.99 -1.17
C THR A 96 3.11 -5.42 -1.66
N MET A 97 2.77 -5.72 -2.92
CA MET A 97 3.01 -7.04 -3.51
C MET A 97 4.51 -7.38 -3.51
N SER A 98 5.39 -6.47 -3.93
CA SER A 98 6.84 -6.72 -3.97
C SER A 98 7.45 -6.99 -2.58
N LYS A 99 6.85 -6.45 -1.51
CA LYS A 99 7.27 -6.68 -0.12
C LYS A 99 6.98 -8.10 0.35
N TRP A 100 5.89 -8.72 -0.12
CA TRP A 100 5.37 -9.99 0.42
C TRP A 100 5.42 -11.16 -0.55
N ILE A 101 5.35 -10.91 -1.85
CA ILE A 101 5.25 -11.94 -2.88
C ILE A 101 6.62 -12.11 -3.53
N THR A 102 7.21 -13.29 -3.33
CA THR A 102 8.45 -13.68 -4.02
C THR A 102 8.09 -14.67 -5.13
N PRO A 103 8.43 -14.39 -6.40
CA PRO A 103 8.10 -15.30 -7.50
C PRO A 103 8.79 -16.66 -7.32
N ALA A 104 8.05 -17.76 -7.46
CA ALA A 104 8.64 -19.10 -7.45
C ALA A 104 9.58 -19.37 -8.65
N ILE A 105 9.52 -18.56 -9.70
CA ILE A 105 10.42 -18.59 -10.86
C ILE A 105 11.25 -17.32 -10.82
N SER A 106 12.51 -17.43 -10.41
CA SER A 106 13.52 -16.43 -10.77
C SER A 106 13.66 -16.49 -12.28
N LEU A 107 13.23 -15.46 -13.00
CA LEU A 107 13.67 -15.32 -14.38
C LEU A 107 15.22 -15.32 -14.35
N PRO A 108 15.89 -16.02 -15.28
CA PRO A 108 17.32 -15.84 -15.45
C PRO A 108 17.61 -14.35 -15.53
N ASP A 109 18.66 -13.91 -14.84
CA ASP A 109 19.22 -12.57 -14.90
C ASP A 109 19.72 -12.29 -16.33
N GLU A 110 18.79 -12.10 -17.26
CA GLU A 110 19.05 -11.39 -18.50
C GLU A 110 19.02 -9.93 -18.10
N GLY A 111 20.22 -9.36 -17.93
CA GLY A 111 20.47 -7.98 -17.58
C GLY A 111 19.97 -6.98 -18.61
N ASP A 112 18.65 -6.92 -18.81
CA ASP A 112 17.96 -5.79 -19.39
C ASP A 112 17.33 -5.01 -18.24
N GLU A 113 17.85 -3.78 -18.06
CA GLU A 113 17.26 -2.75 -17.22
C GLU A 113 15.74 -2.75 -17.41
N VAL A 114 15.01 -3.15 -16.36
CA VAL A 114 13.59 -2.83 -16.25
C VAL A 114 13.52 -1.31 -16.09
N LYS A 115 13.52 -0.60 -17.22
CA LYS A 115 13.26 0.83 -17.22
C LYS A 115 11.84 1.01 -16.70
N PRO A 116 11.65 1.73 -15.59
CA PRO A 116 10.32 2.00 -15.09
C PRO A 116 9.52 2.64 -16.21
N MET A 117 8.32 2.10 -16.42
CA MET A 117 7.35 2.56 -17.40
C MET A 117 7.23 4.08 -17.25
N ALA A 118 7.68 4.80 -18.27
CA ALA A 118 7.85 6.25 -18.23
C ALA A 118 6.48 6.94 -18.02
N VAL A 119 6.16 7.22 -16.77
CA VAL A 119 5.24 8.32 -16.42
C VAL A 119 5.99 9.59 -16.77
N SER A 120 5.38 10.40 -17.64
CA SER A 120 5.95 11.60 -18.23
C SER A 120 6.75 12.40 -17.20
N GLN A 121 8.04 12.57 -17.47
CA GLN A 121 8.93 13.48 -16.77
C GLN A 121 8.44 14.92 -16.98
N GLN A 122 7.42 15.33 -16.22
CA GLN A 122 7.23 16.74 -15.94
C GLN A 122 8.03 17.06 -14.69
N SER A 123 9.29 17.42 -14.95
CA SER A 123 10.08 18.25 -14.05
C SER A 123 9.28 19.50 -13.74
N THR A 124 8.63 19.56 -12.59
CA THR A 124 8.18 20.82 -12.01
C THR A 124 8.55 20.78 -10.54
N ALA A 125 9.39 21.73 -10.12
CA ALA A 125 9.64 22.04 -8.72
C ALA A 125 8.32 21.89 -7.94
N ILE A 126 8.33 21.10 -6.86
CA ILE A 126 7.18 20.93 -5.97
C ILE A 126 6.62 22.33 -5.72
N ASP A 127 5.42 22.62 -6.23
CA ASP A 127 4.79 23.92 -6.01
C ASP A 127 4.34 23.96 -4.55
N LEU A 128 5.24 24.42 -3.68
CA LEU A 128 5.00 24.52 -2.25
C LEU A 128 3.69 25.25 -1.93
N LYS A 129 3.24 26.18 -2.78
CA LYS A 129 1.97 26.90 -2.57
C LYS A 129 0.75 26.00 -2.63
N SER A 130 0.80 24.97 -3.47
CA SER A 130 -0.26 23.96 -3.61
C SER A 130 -0.17 22.87 -2.53
N LEU A 131 1.01 22.69 -1.92
CA LEU A 131 1.28 21.67 -0.90
C LEU A 131 1.00 22.16 0.53
N LEU A 132 1.26 23.43 0.83
CA LEU A 132 1.00 24.04 2.14
C LEU A 132 -0.43 23.78 2.70
N PRO A 133 -1.52 23.99 1.94
CA PRO A 133 -2.86 23.73 2.46
C PRO A 133 -3.11 22.23 2.75
N LEU A 134 -2.44 21.33 2.01
CA LEU A 134 -2.53 19.89 2.26
C LEU A 134 -1.73 19.49 3.50
N ILE A 135 -0.56 20.10 3.73
CA ILE A 135 0.24 19.89 4.94
C ILE A 135 -0.53 20.37 6.17
N ASP A 136 -1.14 21.56 6.12
CA ASP A 136 -1.94 22.10 7.23
C ASP A 136 -3.16 21.22 7.53
N ALA A 137 -3.84 20.76 6.47
CA ALA A 137 -4.94 19.80 6.60
C ALA A 137 -4.46 18.49 7.22
N LEU A 138 -3.33 17.94 6.74
CA LEU A 138 -2.73 16.69 7.20
C LEU A 138 -2.32 16.77 8.67
N GLN A 139 -1.73 17.89 9.08
CA GLN A 139 -1.35 18.15 10.46
C GLN A 139 -2.55 18.14 11.38
N ARG A 140 -3.67 18.72 10.93
CA ARG A 140 -4.91 18.75 11.71
C ARG A 140 -5.53 17.37 11.84
N VAL A 141 -5.73 16.64 10.74
CA VAL A 141 -6.36 15.32 10.75
C VAL A 141 -5.50 14.28 11.50
N ILE A 142 -4.17 14.31 11.37
CA ILE A 142 -3.28 13.45 12.16
C ILE A 142 -3.39 13.78 13.67
N ALA A 143 -3.43 15.06 14.04
CA ALA A 143 -3.55 15.47 15.44
C ALA A 143 -4.92 15.11 16.05
N GLU A 144 -5.99 15.18 15.25
CA GLU A 144 -7.35 14.77 15.62
C GLU A 144 -7.54 13.24 15.56
N LYS A 145 -6.53 12.49 15.10
CA LYS A 145 -6.60 11.04 14.81
C LYS A 145 -7.76 10.70 13.87
N ASP A 146 -7.98 11.59 12.91
CA ASP A 146 -9.06 11.53 11.95
C ASP A 146 -8.66 10.63 10.76
N PHE A 147 -9.59 9.77 10.35
CA PHE A 147 -9.42 8.86 9.23
C PHE A 147 -9.36 9.59 7.88
N ASP A 148 -9.80 10.85 7.82
CA ASP A 148 -9.62 11.74 6.67
C ASP A 148 -8.13 12.00 6.36
N ALA A 149 -7.21 11.67 7.28
CA ALA A 149 -5.77 11.70 7.02
C ALA A 149 -5.37 10.93 5.77
N LEU A 150 -6.02 9.80 5.47
CA LEU A 150 -5.74 9.01 4.27
C LEU A 150 -6.07 9.81 3.00
N GLU A 151 -7.22 10.47 2.95
CA GLU A 151 -7.62 11.28 1.80
C GLU A 151 -6.64 12.44 1.56
N VAL A 152 -6.11 13.03 2.64
CA VAL A 152 -5.15 14.13 2.53
C VAL A 152 -3.79 13.64 2.03
N VAL A 153 -3.26 12.52 2.54
CA VAL A 153 -2.00 11.97 2.02
C VAL A 153 -2.15 11.47 0.58
N GLU A 154 -3.29 10.92 0.18
CA GLU A 154 -3.54 10.53 -1.22
C GLU A 154 -3.48 11.74 -2.16
N LYS A 155 -4.04 12.89 -1.76
CA LYS A 155 -3.93 14.14 -2.53
C LYS A 155 -2.49 14.65 -2.61
N MET A 156 -1.65 14.29 -1.65
CA MET A 156 -0.22 14.62 -1.65
C MET A 156 0.63 13.62 -2.46
N ASN A 157 0.16 12.40 -2.72
CA ASN A 157 0.92 11.36 -3.42
C ASN A 157 1.52 11.81 -4.77
N PRO A 158 0.80 12.54 -5.66
CA PRO A 158 1.35 12.98 -6.95
C PRO A 158 2.60 13.86 -6.84
N TYR A 159 2.82 14.53 -5.71
CA TYR A 159 3.97 15.42 -5.50
C TYR A 159 5.26 14.66 -5.14
N PHE A 160 5.15 13.41 -4.68
CA PHE A 160 6.27 12.60 -4.19
C PHE A 160 6.46 11.28 -4.94
N TYR A 161 5.44 10.84 -5.66
CA TYR A 161 5.37 9.53 -6.30
C TYR A 161 6.62 9.19 -7.14
N ALA A 162 7.04 10.11 -8.02
CA ALA A 162 8.18 9.92 -8.92
C ALA A 162 9.49 10.54 -8.40
N ALA A 163 9.52 11.02 -7.15
CA ALA A 163 10.68 11.67 -6.59
C ALA A 163 11.61 10.65 -5.90
N GLU A 164 12.91 10.73 -6.21
CA GLU A 164 13.99 9.97 -5.57
C GLU A 164 14.81 10.92 -4.69
N ASN A 165 14.16 11.49 -3.67
CA ASN A 165 14.79 12.42 -2.75
C ASN A 165 14.33 12.15 -1.30
N GLU A 166 15.05 12.73 -0.34
CA GLU A 166 14.77 12.56 1.10
C GLU A 166 13.31 12.93 1.45
N SER A 167 12.73 13.93 0.78
CA SER A 167 11.33 14.31 1.02
C SER A 167 10.33 13.27 0.53
N ALA A 168 10.64 12.52 -0.53
CA ALA A 168 9.81 11.43 -1.02
C ALA A 168 9.88 10.22 -0.09
N ASP A 169 11.06 9.91 0.44
CA ASP A 169 11.22 8.82 1.41
C ASP A 169 10.50 9.14 2.74
N ALA A 170 10.63 10.38 3.23
CA ALA A 170 9.89 10.85 4.39
C ALA A 170 8.36 10.81 4.15
N PHE A 171 7.90 11.20 2.95
CA PHE A 171 6.50 11.11 2.59
C PHE A 171 6.01 9.66 2.50
N ARG A 172 6.79 8.73 1.93
CA ARG A 172 6.43 7.29 1.90
C ARG A 172 6.29 6.72 3.30
N ALA A 173 7.21 7.04 4.20
CA ALA A 173 7.14 6.61 5.59
C ALA A 173 5.90 7.18 6.31
N LEU A 174 5.58 8.47 6.07
CA LEU A 174 4.39 9.11 6.61
C LEU A 174 3.10 8.49 6.04
N TYR A 175 3.08 8.25 4.74
CA TYR A 175 1.97 7.59 4.03
C TYR A 175 1.73 6.20 4.60
N GLU A 176 2.78 5.39 4.80
CA GLU A 176 2.69 4.07 5.41
C GLU A 176 2.14 4.14 6.84
N SER A 177 2.59 5.08 7.67
CA SER A 177 2.06 5.29 9.02
C SER A 177 0.58 5.66 9.01
N VAL A 178 0.16 6.58 8.13
CA VAL A 178 -1.25 6.96 7.98
C VAL A 178 -2.09 5.79 7.45
N ASN A 179 -1.58 5.03 6.47
CA ASN A 179 -2.19 3.83 5.91
C ASN A 179 -2.39 2.72 6.97
N ASN A 180 -1.47 2.65 7.93
CA ASN A 180 -1.48 1.71 9.05
C ASN A 180 -2.18 2.27 10.31
N ILE A 181 -2.79 3.46 10.24
CA ILE A 181 -3.49 4.10 11.38
C ILE A 181 -2.54 4.35 12.57
N ASP A 182 -1.23 4.37 12.34
CA ASP A 182 -0.24 4.74 13.34
C ASP A 182 -0.11 6.26 13.39
N PHE A 183 -1.17 6.92 13.85
CA PHE A 183 -1.22 8.38 13.94
C PHE A 183 -0.17 8.94 14.90
N ASP A 184 0.25 8.16 15.91
CA ASP A 184 1.29 8.57 16.85
C ASP A 184 2.68 8.58 16.16
N LEU A 185 2.95 7.63 15.26
CA LEU A 185 4.14 7.64 14.42
C LEU A 185 4.04 8.70 13.30
N ALA A 186 2.89 8.81 12.65
CA ALA A 186 2.65 9.82 11.62
C ALA A 186 2.85 11.25 12.17
N GLN A 187 2.40 11.50 13.41
CA GLN A 187 2.61 12.79 14.09
C GLN A 187 4.09 13.09 14.35
N LYS A 188 4.93 12.07 14.55
CA LYS A 188 6.38 12.21 14.72
C LYS A 188 7.11 12.42 13.40
N GLN A 189 6.62 11.83 12.30
CA GLN A 189 7.23 11.89 10.97
C GLN A 189 6.86 13.17 10.21
N LEU A 190 5.67 13.73 10.45
CA LEU A 190 5.19 14.91 9.74
C LEU A 190 6.13 16.14 9.87
N PRO A 191 6.70 16.47 11.04
CA PRO A 191 7.68 17.57 11.16
C PRO A 191 8.90 17.40 10.26
N ASP A 192 9.43 16.18 10.14
CA ASP A 192 10.62 15.87 9.33
C ASP A 192 10.32 16.10 7.84
N LEU A 193 9.13 15.67 7.37
CA LEU A 193 8.68 15.96 6.01
C LEU A 193 8.56 17.46 5.75
N ILE A 194 7.99 18.22 6.70
CA ILE A 194 7.85 19.68 6.60
C ILE A 194 9.23 20.35 6.49
N GLU A 195 10.20 19.94 7.29
CA GLU A 195 11.57 20.48 7.26
C GLU A 195 12.24 20.24 5.90
N LEU A 196 12.10 19.03 5.35
CA LEU A 196 12.66 18.66 4.05
C LEU A 196 12.02 19.42 2.88
N LEU A 197 10.77 19.84 3.03
CA LEU A 197 10.05 20.62 2.02
C LEU A 197 10.38 22.11 2.04
N GLN A 198 10.85 22.65 3.17
CA GLN A 198 11.24 24.06 3.22
C GLN A 198 12.46 24.31 2.33
N PRO A 199 12.46 25.38 1.52
CA PRO A 199 13.65 25.74 0.75
C PRO A 199 14.79 25.97 1.74
N LYS A 200 15.93 25.27 1.55
CA LYS A 200 17.17 25.50 2.32
C LYS A 200 17.58 26.96 2.13
N SER A 201 17.03 27.85 2.95
CA SER A 201 17.47 29.23 3.06
C SER A 201 18.91 29.15 3.51
N LYS A 202 19.80 29.50 2.58
CA LYS A 202 21.24 29.72 2.77
C LYS A 202 21.63 29.73 4.25
N ARG A 203 22.24 28.65 4.75
CA ARG A 203 23.26 28.79 5.80
C ARG A 203 24.44 29.51 5.13
N SER A 204 24.28 30.82 5.00
CA SER A 204 25.37 31.77 4.80
C SER A 204 25.89 32.13 6.17
N THR A 205 27.22 32.11 6.28
CA THR A 205 28.07 32.58 7.37
C THR A 205 28.32 31.58 8.49
#